data_AF-A0A9Q3FBC2-F1
#
_entry.id   AF-A0A9Q3FBC2-F1
#
_cell.length_a   1.000
_cell.length_b   1.000
_cell.length_c   1.000
_cell.angle_alpha   90.00
_cell.angle_beta   90.00
_cell.angle_gamma   90.00
#
_symmetry.space_group_name_H-M   'P 1'
#
loop_
_entity.id
_entity.type
_entity.pdbx_description
1 polymer ?
#
loop_
_entity_poly.entity_id
_entity_poly.type
_entity_poly.pdbx_seq_one_letter_code
_entity_poly.pdbx_strand_id
1 'polypeptide(L)'
;MPGYETGDWEQLKLDMKTRWGAVSHEGRYKLSSITQLFTKIKEEVGIRNMTQYKRLIGEYESIINYLTRYQYIQGDIYHNQEILSSLSSSVQESIYKEMMKDEAMVQALDGGYIVPRLEISKLYIEHDLEAKFLIQQKEVSQSKSQGKKSRFEEEIWEEVLKQMKDLTQRIQNTQPQEHQSKDTRKESVKEVLNKLKHLSEVVESQKKTQERNN
;
A
#
# COMPACT_ATOMS: atom_id res chain seq x y z
N MET A 1 34.81 29.12 -24.91
CA MET A 1 35.57 29.05 -23.63
C MET A 1 36.83 29.82 -23.91
N PRO A 2 37.17 30.84 -23.11
CA PRO A 2 38.23 31.79 -23.46
C PRO A 2 39.55 31.09 -23.80
N GLY A 3 39.96 30.06 -23.05
CA GLY A 3 41.17 29.29 -23.39
C GLY A 3 41.13 28.51 -24.71
N TYR A 4 39.94 28.13 -25.21
CA TYR A 4 39.78 27.47 -26.52
C TYR A 4 39.95 28.45 -27.68
N GLU A 5 39.53 29.69 -27.49
CA GLU A 5 39.57 30.75 -28.50
C GLU A 5 40.96 31.39 -28.60
N THR A 6 41.71 31.45 -27.49
CA THR A 6 43.08 31.97 -27.44
C THR A 6 44.15 30.91 -27.73
N GLY A 7 43.78 29.62 -27.78
CA GLY A 7 44.72 28.51 -27.95
C GLY A 7 45.61 28.25 -26.72
N ASP A 8 45.27 28.84 -25.57
CA ASP A 8 45.98 28.64 -24.31
C ASP A 8 45.45 27.38 -23.61
N TRP A 9 46.27 26.33 -23.63
CA TRP A 9 45.92 25.04 -23.04
C TRP A 9 45.75 25.08 -21.51
N GLU A 10 46.50 25.92 -20.80
CA GLU A 10 46.40 26.01 -19.33
C GLU A 10 45.10 26.71 -18.93
N GLN A 11 44.76 27.78 -19.64
CA GLN A 11 43.51 28.49 -19.41
C GLN A 11 42.30 27.65 -19.81
N LEU A 12 42.37 26.91 -20.91
CA LEU A 12 41.31 25.99 -21.32
C LEU A 12 41.11 24.89 -20.26
N LYS A 13 42.18 24.30 -19.73
CA LYS A 13 42.11 23.29 -18.67
C LYS A 13 41.48 23.83 -17.40
N LEU A 14 41.77 25.08 -17.02
CA LEU A 14 41.14 25.75 -15.87
C LEU A 14 39.65 26.02 -16.12
N ASP A 15 39.30 26.51 -17.31
CA ASP A 15 37.91 26.74 -17.72
C ASP A 15 37.10 25.43 -17.69
N MET A 16 37.70 24.33 -18.16
CA MET A 16 37.09 23.01 -18.13
C MET A 16 36.84 22.53 -16.71
N LYS A 17 37.84 22.65 -15.82
CA LYS A 17 37.71 22.30 -14.40
C LYS A 17 36.69 23.18 -13.67
N THR A 18 36.60 24.45 -14.03
CA THR A 18 35.66 25.40 -13.40
C THR A 18 34.23 25.10 -13.81
N ARG A 19 34.00 24.80 -15.10
CA ARG A 19 32.65 24.58 -15.64
C ARG A 19 32.11 23.18 -15.35
N TRP A 20 32.96 22.16 -15.39
CA TRP A 20 32.56 20.76 -15.23
C TRP A 20 33.05 20.12 -13.93
N GLY A 21 33.79 20.86 -13.10
CA GLY A 21 34.48 20.32 -11.93
C GLY A 21 35.81 19.68 -12.33
N ALA A 22 36.74 19.57 -11.36
CA ALA A 22 37.87 18.67 -11.54
C ALA A 22 37.34 17.24 -11.73
N VAL A 23 37.91 16.50 -12.69
CA VAL A 23 37.75 15.05 -12.71
C VAL A 23 38.34 14.54 -11.40
N SER A 24 37.49 14.26 -10.41
CA SER A 24 37.93 13.67 -9.16
C SER A 24 38.70 12.40 -9.52
N HIS A 25 39.99 12.36 -9.14
CA HIS A 25 40.80 11.14 -9.27
C HIS A 25 40.24 10.02 -8.39
N GLU A 26 39.46 10.38 -7.36
CA GLU A 26 38.62 9.43 -6.66
C GLU A 26 37.45 9.07 -7.58
N GLY A 27 37.52 7.88 -8.17
CA GLY A 27 36.47 7.33 -9.02
C GLY A 27 35.08 7.53 -8.41
N ARG A 28 34.08 7.78 -9.26
CA ARG A 28 32.69 8.10 -8.88
C ARG A 28 32.14 7.16 -7.80
N TYR A 29 32.48 5.88 -7.90
CA TYR A 29 32.14 4.86 -6.92
C TYR A 29 33.37 4.05 -6.53
N LYS A 30 33.39 3.59 -5.28
CA LYS A 30 34.39 2.68 -4.71
C LYS A 30 33.73 1.33 -4.42
N LEU A 31 34.53 0.29 -4.14
CA LEU A 31 33.99 -1.00 -3.69
C LEU A 31 33.13 -0.86 -2.42
N SER A 32 33.50 0.06 -1.52
CA SER A 32 32.71 0.40 -0.33
C SER A 32 31.39 1.12 -0.63
N SER A 33 31.17 1.61 -1.85
CA SER A 33 29.91 2.29 -2.19
C SER A 33 28.73 1.33 -2.20
N ILE A 34 28.95 0.04 -2.50
CA ILE A 34 27.90 -0.98 -2.43
C ILE A 34 27.47 -1.20 -0.98
N THR A 35 28.43 -1.38 -0.07
CA THR A 35 28.12 -1.60 1.35
C THR A 35 27.47 -0.37 1.97
N GLN A 36 27.96 0.84 1.63
CA GLN A 36 27.35 2.10 2.07
C GLN A 36 25.90 2.25 1.60
N LEU A 37 25.58 1.84 0.37
CA LEU A 37 24.20 1.87 -0.15
C LEU A 37 23.27 1.02 0.71
N PHE A 38 23.65 -0.23 1.01
CA PHE A 38 22.83 -1.12 1.82
C PHE A 38 22.72 -0.68 3.28
N THR A 39 23.81 -0.19 3.87
CA THR A 39 23.80 0.33 5.25
C THR A 39 22.85 1.51 5.38
N LYS A 40 22.91 2.47 4.46
CA LYS A 40 22.01 3.63 4.45
C LYS A 40 20.53 3.22 4.41
N ILE A 41 20.18 2.23 3.59
CA ILE A 41 18.79 1.77 3.47
C ILE A 41 18.33 1.06 4.74
N LYS A 42 19.22 0.28 5.38
CA LYS A 42 18.92 -0.39 6.65
C LYS A 42 18.69 0.61 7.79
N GLU A 43 19.42 1.72 7.80
CA GLU A 43 19.18 2.83 8.73
C GLU A 43 17.82 3.50 8.50
N GLU A 44 17.39 3.63 7.24
CA GLU A 44 16.10 4.22 6.82
C GLU A 44 14.89 3.27 6.94
N VAL A 45 14.91 2.34 7.91
CA VAL A 45 13.80 1.40 8.24
C VAL A 45 13.52 0.33 7.15
N GLY A 46 14.34 0.29 6.10
CA GLY A 46 14.24 -0.69 5.02
C GLY A 46 13.12 -0.40 4.01
N ILE A 47 13.20 -1.08 2.87
CA ILE A 47 12.31 -0.82 1.72
C ILE A 47 10.91 -1.38 1.97
N ARG A 48 9.90 -0.52 1.75
CA ARG A 48 8.47 -0.85 1.91
C ARG A 48 7.67 -0.67 0.63
N ASN A 49 8.17 0.17 -0.29
CA ASN A 49 7.40 0.65 -1.44
C ASN A 49 8.14 0.40 -2.75
N MET A 50 7.39 0.23 -3.84
CA MET A 50 7.95 0.06 -5.19
C MET A 50 8.87 1.22 -5.62
N THR A 51 8.54 2.47 -5.28
CA THR A 51 9.38 3.63 -5.62
C THR A 51 10.74 3.59 -4.93
N GLN A 52 10.77 3.16 -3.66
CA GLN A 52 12.02 3.00 -2.90
C GLN A 52 12.86 1.88 -3.50
N TYR A 53 12.22 0.76 -3.85
CA TYR A 53 12.87 -0.37 -4.50
C TYR A 53 13.51 0.00 -5.84
N LYS A 54 12.77 0.66 -6.74
CA LYS A 54 13.29 1.13 -8.03
C LYS A 54 14.47 2.09 -7.88
N ARG A 55 14.45 2.95 -6.85
CA ARG A 55 15.58 3.83 -6.53
C ARG A 55 16.81 3.02 -6.11
N LEU A 56 16.65 2.07 -5.18
CA LEU A 56 17.74 1.18 -4.76
C LEU A 56 18.36 0.46 -5.97
N ILE A 57 17.53 -0.19 -6.80
CA ILE A 57 18.02 -0.95 -7.94
C ILE A 57 18.74 -0.05 -8.95
N GLY A 58 18.21 1.14 -9.23
CA GLY A 58 18.88 2.10 -10.12
C GLY A 58 20.23 2.57 -9.59
N GLU A 59 20.35 2.86 -8.29
CA GLU A 59 21.63 3.22 -7.66
C GLU A 59 22.61 2.05 -7.65
N TYR A 60 22.14 0.85 -7.28
CA TYR A 60 22.93 -0.37 -7.28
C TYR A 60 23.48 -0.69 -8.68
N GLU A 61 22.63 -0.66 -9.71
CA GLU A 61 23.04 -0.92 -11.10
C GLU A 61 24.00 0.15 -11.61
N SER A 62 23.81 1.42 -11.25
CA SER A 62 24.76 2.49 -11.56
C SER A 62 26.14 2.23 -10.96
N ILE A 63 26.20 1.78 -9.70
CA ILE A 63 27.44 1.42 -9.01
C ILE A 63 28.11 0.22 -9.67
N ILE A 64 27.38 -0.88 -9.88
CA ILE A 64 27.91 -2.10 -10.50
C ILE A 64 28.42 -1.81 -11.91
N ASN A 65 27.63 -1.13 -12.75
CA ASN A 65 28.03 -0.79 -14.11
C ASN A 65 29.32 0.05 -14.15
N TYR A 66 29.47 0.97 -13.20
CA TYR A 66 30.71 1.74 -13.06
C TYR A 66 31.87 0.83 -12.67
N LEU A 67 31.73 0.04 -11.61
CA LEU A 67 32.81 -0.80 -11.10
C LEU A 67 33.25 -1.86 -12.12
N THR A 68 32.32 -2.43 -12.88
CA THR A 68 32.60 -3.36 -13.97
C THR A 68 33.31 -2.67 -15.13
N ARG A 69 32.85 -1.48 -15.56
CA ARG A 69 33.46 -0.73 -16.68
C ARG A 69 34.93 -0.37 -16.41
N TYR A 70 35.24 -0.01 -15.17
CA TYR A 70 36.60 0.33 -14.75
C TYR A 70 37.39 -0.86 -14.21
N GLN A 71 36.87 -2.09 -14.36
CA GLN A 71 37.51 -3.35 -13.96
C GLN A 71 37.90 -3.43 -12.47
N TYR A 72 37.21 -2.67 -11.61
CA TYR A 72 37.35 -2.80 -10.15
C TYR A 72 36.73 -4.11 -9.65
N ILE A 73 35.76 -4.64 -10.38
CA ILE A 73 35.10 -5.93 -10.16
C ILE A 73 35.28 -6.76 -11.42
N GLN A 74 35.59 -8.05 -11.25
CA GLN A 74 35.65 -9.04 -12.34
C GLN A 74 34.62 -10.14 -12.08
N GLY A 75 33.86 -10.49 -13.12
CA GLY A 75 32.82 -11.53 -13.06
C GLY A 75 31.47 -11.04 -12.51
N ASP A 76 30.55 -11.99 -12.36
CA ASP A 76 29.21 -11.75 -11.83
C ASP A 76 29.26 -11.75 -10.30
N ILE A 77 29.23 -10.56 -9.68
CA ILE A 77 29.05 -10.46 -8.23
C ILE A 77 27.56 -10.37 -7.92
N TYR A 78 27.07 -11.37 -7.19
CA TYR A 78 25.68 -11.44 -6.76
C TYR A 78 25.54 -10.83 -5.37
N HIS A 79 24.79 -9.72 -5.26
CA HIS A 79 24.41 -9.10 -3.99
C HIS A 79 22.92 -9.35 -3.68
N ASN A 80 22.40 -10.51 -4.08
CA ASN A 80 20.99 -10.90 -3.97
C ASN A 80 20.55 -10.98 -2.50
N GLN A 81 21.40 -11.55 -1.63
CA GLN A 81 21.13 -11.62 -0.20
C GLN A 81 21.08 -10.23 0.43
N GLU A 82 22.00 -9.33 0.05
CA GLU A 82 22.08 -7.97 0.56
C GLU A 82 20.85 -7.16 0.14
N ILE A 83 20.43 -7.28 -1.13
CA ILE A 83 19.21 -6.66 -1.64
C ILE A 83 18.00 -7.15 -0.87
N LEU A 84 17.83 -8.45 -0.67
CA LEU A 84 16.72 -8.98 0.13
C LEU A 84 16.79 -8.49 1.59
N SER A 85 17.99 -8.48 2.19
CA SER A 85 18.20 -8.01 3.56
C SER A 85 17.93 -6.51 3.76
N SER A 86 17.88 -5.73 2.67
CA SER A 86 17.58 -4.30 2.70
C SER A 86 16.08 -3.98 2.70
N LEU A 87 15.25 -4.99 2.41
CA LEU A 87 13.80 -4.86 2.47
C LEU A 87 13.32 -4.80 3.93
N SER A 88 12.15 -4.24 4.16
CA SER A 88 11.52 -4.30 5.49
C SER A 88 11.16 -5.73 5.89
N SER A 89 11.17 -6.05 7.18
CA SER A 89 10.90 -7.41 7.69
C SER A 89 9.58 -8.00 7.18
N SER A 90 8.51 -7.21 7.15
CA SER A 90 7.21 -7.63 6.61
C SER A 90 7.25 -7.98 5.12
N VAL A 91 8.07 -7.27 4.32
CA VAL A 91 8.27 -7.57 2.90
C VAL A 91 9.14 -8.81 2.72
N GLN A 92 10.23 -8.92 3.49
CA GLN A 92 11.10 -10.10 3.48
C GLN A 92 10.33 -11.39 3.80
N GLU A 93 9.53 -11.40 4.86
CA GLU A 93 8.76 -12.58 5.25
C GLU A 93 7.77 -13.03 4.17
N SER A 94 7.10 -12.07 3.52
CA SER A 94 6.15 -12.36 2.43
C SER A 94 6.87 -13.01 1.26
N ILE A 95 7.98 -12.40 0.84
CA ILE A 95 8.80 -12.88 -0.28
C ILE A 95 9.39 -14.25 0.01
N TYR A 96 9.97 -14.47 1.19
CA TYR A 96 10.55 -15.76 1.55
C TYR A 96 9.48 -16.86 1.61
N LYS A 97 8.26 -16.56 2.08
CA LYS A 97 7.15 -17.51 2.05
C LYS A 97 6.75 -17.87 0.62
N GLU A 98 6.67 -16.89 -0.29
CA GLU A 98 6.38 -17.14 -1.70
C GLU A 98 7.51 -17.94 -2.38
N MET A 99 8.77 -17.56 -2.17
CA MET A 99 9.92 -18.27 -2.71
C MET A 99 10.03 -19.72 -2.22
N MET A 100 9.74 -19.96 -0.93
CA MET A 100 9.71 -21.33 -0.38
C MET A 100 8.55 -22.14 -0.94
N LYS A 101 7.37 -21.52 -1.11
CA LYS A 101 6.18 -22.17 -1.67
C LYS A 101 6.41 -22.62 -3.12
N ASP A 102 7.12 -21.83 -3.89
CA ASP A 102 7.42 -22.10 -5.29
C ASP A 102 8.70 -22.95 -5.48
N GLU A 103 9.29 -23.46 -4.39
CA GLU A 103 10.57 -24.22 -4.39
C GLU A 103 11.72 -23.47 -5.08
N ALA A 104 11.67 -22.14 -5.12
CA ALA A 104 12.67 -21.29 -5.76
C ALA A 104 13.98 -21.21 -4.95
N MET A 105 13.94 -21.49 -3.64
CA MET A 105 15.12 -21.57 -2.79
C MET A 105 15.62 -23.01 -2.70
N VAL A 106 16.90 -23.23 -3.04
CA VAL A 106 17.51 -24.56 -2.95
C VAL A 106 17.99 -24.80 -1.54
N GLN A 107 17.60 -25.92 -0.93
CA GLN A 107 18.14 -26.33 0.35
C GLN A 107 19.59 -26.79 0.17
N ALA A 108 20.50 -26.17 0.93
CA ALA A 108 21.90 -26.55 0.96
C ALA A 108 22.12 -27.77 1.88
N LEU A 109 23.26 -28.42 1.70
CA LEU A 109 23.67 -29.61 2.46
C LEU A 109 23.80 -29.37 3.98
N ASP A 110 24.02 -28.12 4.37
CA ASP A 110 24.10 -27.65 5.76
C ASP A 110 22.71 -27.39 6.38
N GLY A 111 21.62 -27.60 5.63
CA GLY A 111 20.26 -27.31 6.04
C GLY A 111 19.86 -25.84 5.88
N GLY A 112 20.75 -24.98 5.37
CA GLY A 112 20.44 -23.60 4.99
C GLY A 112 19.66 -23.53 3.68
N TYR A 113 19.16 -22.33 3.35
CA TYR A 113 18.50 -22.07 2.06
C TYR A 113 19.36 -21.11 1.22
N ILE A 114 19.64 -21.53 -0.02
CA ILE A 114 20.34 -20.72 -1.01
C ILE A 114 19.31 -19.81 -1.67
N VAL A 115 19.56 -18.50 -1.58
CA VAL A 115 18.75 -17.50 -2.25
C VAL A 115 18.95 -17.62 -3.77
N PRO A 116 17.87 -17.59 -4.57
CA PRO A 116 17.97 -17.67 -6.02
C PRO A 116 18.74 -16.49 -6.63
N ARG A 117 19.04 -16.60 -7.93
CA ARG A 117 19.75 -15.54 -8.69
C ARG A 117 19.02 -14.21 -8.63
N LEU A 118 19.76 -13.13 -8.83
CA LEU A 118 19.25 -11.76 -8.72
C LEU A 118 18.03 -11.51 -9.64
N GLU A 119 18.02 -12.05 -10.87
CA GLU A 119 16.87 -11.85 -11.77
C GLU A 119 15.59 -12.45 -11.20
N ILE A 120 15.69 -13.64 -10.60
CA ILE A 120 14.56 -14.33 -9.97
C ILE A 120 14.15 -13.58 -8.71
N SER A 121 15.10 -13.18 -7.85
CA SER A 121 14.80 -12.41 -6.65
C SER A 121 14.09 -11.09 -6.95
N LYS A 122 14.52 -10.38 -8.02
CA LYS A 122 13.87 -9.14 -8.47
C LYS A 122 12.39 -9.35 -8.79
N LEU A 123 12.06 -10.42 -9.52
CA LEU A 123 10.69 -10.73 -9.90
C LEU A 123 9.75 -10.89 -8.68
N TYR A 124 10.18 -11.66 -7.67
CA TYR A 124 9.40 -11.85 -6.45
C TYR A 124 9.24 -10.55 -5.65
N ILE A 125 10.30 -9.73 -5.57
CA ILE A 125 10.22 -8.44 -4.88
C ILE A 125 9.22 -7.52 -5.59
N GLU A 126 9.30 -7.45 -6.92
CA GLU A 126 8.40 -6.60 -7.71
C GLU A 126 6.95 -7.05 -7.55
N HIS A 127 6.69 -8.36 -7.63
CA HIS A 127 5.35 -8.92 -7.47
C HIS A 127 4.76 -8.65 -6.08
N ASP A 128 5.51 -8.87 -5.00
CA ASP A 128 5.03 -8.59 -3.63
C ASP A 128 4.73 -7.11 -3.42
N LEU A 129 5.61 -6.22 -3.92
CA LEU A 129 5.42 -4.78 -3.80
C LEU A 129 4.24 -4.27 -4.64
N GLU A 130 4.01 -4.83 -5.82
CA GLU A 130 2.84 -4.53 -6.65
C GLU A 130 1.55 -5.02 -5.99
N ALA A 131 1.55 -6.25 -5.46
CA ALA A 131 0.41 -6.81 -4.76
C ALA A 131 0.02 -5.94 -3.56
N LYS A 132 0.99 -5.51 -2.76
CA LYS A 132 0.78 -4.59 -1.62
C LYS A 132 0.24 -3.23 -2.06
N PHE A 133 0.76 -2.68 -3.15
CA PHE A 133 0.26 -1.43 -3.72
C PHE A 133 -1.22 -1.55 -4.16
N LEU A 134 -1.59 -2.65 -4.82
CA LEU A 134 -2.96 -2.90 -5.26
C LEU A 134 -3.92 -3.10 -4.09
N ILE A 135 -3.51 -3.83 -3.04
CA ILE A 135 -4.31 -4.01 -1.83
C ILE A 135 -4.56 -2.65 -1.16
N GLN A 136 -3.51 -1.84 -1.00
CA GLN A 136 -3.62 -0.52 -0.40
C GLN A 136 -4.58 0.40 -1.19
N GLN A 137 -4.55 0.36 -2.53
CA GLN A 137 -5.50 1.12 -3.35
C GLN A 137 -6.96 0.66 -3.16
N LYS A 138 -7.20 -0.66 -3.05
CA LYS A 138 -8.54 -1.21 -2.82
C LYS A 138 -9.10 -0.76 -1.47
N GLU A 139 -8.30 -0.79 -0.41
CA GLU A 139 -8.70 -0.34 0.93
C GLU A 139 -9.05 1.16 0.95
N VAL A 140 -8.27 1.99 0.26
CA VAL A 140 -8.55 3.42 0.10
C VAL A 140 -9.86 3.67 -0.66
N SER A 141 -10.19 2.81 -1.62
CA SER A 141 -11.43 2.91 -2.40
C SER A 141 -12.65 2.44 -1.60
N GLN A 142 -12.50 1.37 -0.81
CA GLN A 142 -13.56 0.84 0.06
C GLN A 142 -13.89 1.80 1.22
N SER A 143 -12.89 2.39 1.87
CA SER A 143 -13.11 3.38 2.93
C SER A 143 -13.83 4.65 2.43
N LYS A 144 -13.54 5.09 1.20
CA LYS A 144 -14.29 6.20 0.54
C LYS A 144 -15.75 5.83 0.24
N SER A 145 -16.04 4.56 -0.03
CA SER A 145 -17.41 4.09 -0.28
C SER A 145 -18.23 3.94 1.00
N GLN A 146 -17.60 3.56 2.12
CA GLN A 146 -18.27 3.44 3.43
C GLN A 146 -18.64 4.80 4.03
N GLY A 147 -17.83 5.85 3.79
CA GLY A 147 -18.14 7.22 4.24
C GLY A 147 -19.39 7.85 3.61
N LYS A 148 -19.94 7.28 2.52
CA LYS A 148 -21.18 7.75 1.90
C LYS A 148 -22.43 6.97 2.34
N LYS A 149 -22.29 5.73 2.83
CA LYS A 149 -23.43 4.96 3.38
C LYS A 149 -23.82 5.42 4.79
N SER A 150 -22.87 5.84 5.64
CA SER A 150 -23.16 6.16 7.05
C SER A 150 -24.06 7.38 7.23
N ARG A 151 -23.88 8.46 6.46
CA ARG A 151 -24.64 9.71 6.69
C ARG A 151 -26.14 9.58 6.38
N PHE A 152 -26.51 8.83 5.35
CA PHE A 152 -27.91 8.65 4.97
C PHE A 152 -28.62 7.61 5.84
N GLU A 153 -27.90 6.55 6.25
CA GLU A 153 -28.44 5.55 7.18
C GLU A 153 -28.64 6.16 8.59
N GLU A 154 -27.72 7.01 9.06
CA GLU A 154 -27.88 7.74 10.33
C GLU A 154 -29.09 8.69 10.33
N GLU A 155 -29.33 9.41 9.23
CA GLU A 155 -30.50 10.28 9.08
C GLU A 155 -31.83 9.48 9.11
N ILE A 156 -31.86 8.30 8.49
CA ILE A 156 -33.02 7.41 8.53
C ILE A 156 -33.24 6.85 9.93
N TRP A 157 -32.18 6.43 10.63
CA TRP A 157 -32.27 5.89 11.99
C TRP A 157 -32.74 6.94 13.00
N GLU A 158 -32.29 8.19 12.88
CA GLU A 158 -32.76 9.29 13.73
C GLU A 158 -34.25 9.60 13.52
N GLU A 159 -34.74 9.58 12.27
CA GLU A 159 -36.16 9.77 11.98
C GLU A 159 -37.02 8.62 12.52
N VAL A 160 -36.55 7.37 12.40
CA VAL A 160 -37.23 6.19 12.97
C VAL A 160 -37.28 6.26 14.51
N LEU A 161 -36.18 6.67 15.16
CA LEU A 161 -36.12 6.83 16.61
C LEU A 161 -37.06 7.93 17.10
N LYS A 162 -37.17 9.02 16.35
CA LYS A 162 -38.11 10.11 16.63
C LYS A 162 -39.57 9.64 16.53
N GLN A 163 -39.90 8.87 15.50
CA GLN A 163 -41.24 8.29 15.34
C GLN A 163 -41.58 7.30 16.45
N MET A 164 -40.63 6.46 16.87
CA MET A 164 -40.83 5.55 18.01
C MET A 164 -41.08 6.29 19.32
N LYS A 165 -40.35 7.40 19.57
CA LYS A 165 -40.57 8.23 20.75
C LYS A 165 -41.95 8.88 20.75
N ASP A 166 -42.41 9.44 19.63
CA ASP A 166 -43.75 10.04 19.51
C ASP A 166 -44.86 9.00 19.73
N LEU A 167 -44.71 7.81 19.15
CA LEU A 167 -45.64 6.69 19.37
C LEU A 167 -45.67 6.23 20.83
N THR A 168 -44.51 6.18 21.49
CA THR A 168 -44.43 5.80 22.91
C THR A 168 -45.11 6.83 23.80
N GLN A 169 -44.93 8.12 23.51
CA GLN A 169 -45.63 9.20 24.23
C GLN A 169 -47.14 9.18 23.99
N ARG A 170 -47.60 8.88 22.76
CA ARG A 170 -49.03 8.69 22.48
C ARG A 170 -49.61 7.51 23.27
N ILE A 171 -48.89 6.39 23.36
CA ILE A 171 -49.33 5.23 24.15
C ILE A 171 -49.39 5.57 25.65
N GLN A 172 -48.40 6.30 26.17
CA GLN A 172 -48.37 6.73 27.59
C GLN A 172 -49.46 7.75 27.93
N ASN A 173 -49.76 8.68 27.02
CA ASN A 173 -50.84 9.65 27.18
C ASN A 173 -52.24 9.04 26.97
N THR A 174 -52.32 7.75 26.58
CA THR A 174 -53.59 7.01 26.44
C THR A 174 -53.75 5.99 27.57
N GLN A 175 -54.06 6.46 28.79
CA GLN A 175 -54.55 5.62 29.89
C GLN A 175 -55.94 6.07 30.38
N PRO A 176 -56.73 5.15 30.94
CA PRO A 176 -57.94 4.59 30.35
C PRO A 176 -59.17 5.52 30.51
N GLN A 177 -59.80 5.91 29.41
CA GLN A 177 -61.24 6.18 29.43
C GLN A 177 -61.93 4.82 29.37
N GLU A 178 -62.52 4.40 30.49
CA GLU A 178 -63.45 3.28 30.52
C GLU A 178 -64.52 3.49 29.44
N HIS A 179 -64.87 2.42 28.72
CA HIS A 179 -65.79 2.34 27.58
C HIS A 179 -65.20 2.53 26.18
N GLN A 180 -64.18 1.77 25.79
CA GLN A 180 -64.11 1.25 24.41
C GLN A 180 -63.73 -0.23 24.42
N SER A 181 -64.52 -1.04 23.69
CA SER A 181 -64.47 -2.50 23.69
C SER A 181 -63.06 -3.05 23.46
N LYS A 182 -62.72 -4.17 24.12
CA LYS A 182 -61.43 -4.86 24.00
C LYS A 182 -61.04 -5.22 22.56
N ASP A 183 -61.99 -5.19 21.63
CA ASP A 183 -61.77 -5.47 20.21
C ASP A 183 -61.12 -4.30 19.45
N THR A 184 -61.50 -3.04 19.70
CA THR A 184 -60.92 -1.87 18.99
C THR A 184 -59.47 -1.61 19.38
N ARG A 185 -59.08 -1.99 20.61
CA ARG A 185 -57.68 -1.93 21.07
C ARG A 185 -56.80 -2.99 20.40
N LYS A 186 -57.34 -4.18 20.12
CA LYS A 186 -56.61 -5.23 19.40
C LYS A 186 -56.48 -4.90 17.91
N GLU A 187 -57.49 -4.24 17.35
CA GLU A 187 -57.48 -3.76 15.96
C GLU A 187 -56.43 -2.67 15.74
N SER A 188 -56.34 -1.69 16.64
CA SER A 188 -55.31 -0.64 16.56
C SER A 188 -53.89 -1.19 16.73
N VAL A 189 -53.67 -2.17 17.62
CA VAL A 189 -52.36 -2.85 17.75
C VAL A 189 -52.01 -3.69 16.50
N LYS A 190 -52.98 -4.38 15.90
CA LYS A 190 -52.78 -5.09 14.62
C LYS A 190 -52.46 -4.13 13.47
N GLU A 191 -53.11 -2.96 13.43
CA GLU A 191 -52.85 -1.96 12.41
C GLU A 191 -51.43 -1.39 12.52
N VAL A 192 -50.94 -1.16 13.75
CA VAL A 192 -49.56 -0.74 14.00
C VAL A 192 -48.55 -1.82 13.61
N LEU A 193 -48.81 -3.08 13.94
CA LEU A 193 -47.95 -4.20 13.53
C LEU A 193 -47.88 -4.36 12.01
N ASN A 194 -49.00 -4.17 11.31
CA ASN A 194 -49.02 -4.21 9.85
C ASN A 194 -48.25 -3.05 9.21
N LYS A 195 -48.34 -1.83 9.78
CA LYS A 195 -47.56 -0.68 9.30
C LYS A 195 -46.06 -0.89 9.52
N LEU A 196 -45.66 -1.44 10.66
CA LEU A 196 -44.24 -1.78 10.93
C LEU A 196 -43.73 -2.87 9.98
N LYS A 197 -44.55 -3.88 9.70
CA LYS A 197 -44.19 -4.94 8.75
C LYS A 197 -44.02 -4.40 7.32
N HIS A 198 -44.93 -3.54 6.87
CA HIS A 198 -44.81 -2.90 5.56
C HIS A 198 -43.56 -2.01 5.47
N LEU A 199 -43.23 -1.26 6.53
CA LEU A 199 -41.99 -0.45 6.55
C LEU A 199 -40.73 -1.32 6.48
N SER A 200 -40.71 -2.46 7.17
CA SER A 200 -39.62 -3.44 7.08
C SER A 200 -39.45 -3.97 5.64
N GLU A 201 -40.55 -4.31 4.97
CA GLU A 201 -40.53 -4.84 3.60
C GLU A 201 -40.09 -3.78 2.58
N VAL A 202 -40.45 -2.50 2.78
CA VAL A 202 -39.99 -1.39 1.94
C VAL A 202 -38.49 -1.17 2.09
N VAL A 203 -37.96 -1.21 3.32
CA VAL A 203 -36.52 -1.07 3.60
C VAL A 203 -35.72 -2.22 2.96
N GLU A 204 -36.19 -3.46 3.10
CA GLU A 204 -35.54 -4.62 2.48
C GLU A 204 -35.58 -4.57 0.94
N SER A 205 -36.68 -4.09 0.37
CA SER A 205 -36.82 -3.94 -1.08
C SER A 205 -35.86 -2.89 -1.62
N GLN A 206 -35.73 -1.73 -0.95
CA GLN A 206 -34.80 -0.68 -1.36
C GLN A 206 -33.32 -1.07 -1.21
N LYS A 207 -33.00 -1.88 -0.19
CA LYS A 207 -31.66 -2.45 -0.01
C LYS A 207 -31.28 -3.38 -1.18
N LYS A 208 -32.21 -4.23 -1.64
CA LYS A 208 -32.01 -5.11 -2.81
C LYS A 208 -31.85 -4.35 -4.13
N THR A 209 -32.53 -3.22 -4.32
CA THR A 209 -32.37 -2.41 -5.54
C THR A 209 -31.03 -1.67 -5.58
N GLN A 210 -30.49 -1.25 -4.42
CA GLN A 210 -29.16 -0.65 -4.34
C GLN A 210 -28.03 -1.68 -4.55
N GLU A 211 -28.22 -2.94 -4.16
CA GLU A 211 -27.25 -4.02 -4.41
C GLU A 211 -27.19 -4.45 -5.89
N ARG A 212 -28.21 -4.15 -6.71
CA ARG A 212 -28.23 -4.43 -8.16
C ARG A 212 -27.62 -3.33 -9.03
N ASN A 213 -27.40 -2.13 -8.49
CA ASN A 213 -26.92 -0.96 -9.23
C ASN A 213 -25.46 -0.58 -8.89
N ASN A 214 -24.75 -1.39 -8.11
CA ASN A 214 -23.30 -1.33 -7.86
C ASN A 214 -22.61 -2.53 -8.51
#